data_AF-A0A6P0TTT9-F1
#
_entry.id   AF-A0A6P0TTT9-F1
#
_cell.length_a   1.000
_cell.length_b   1.000
_cell.length_c   1.000
_cell.angle_alpha   90.00
_cell.angle_beta   90.00
_cell.angle_gamma   90.00
#
_symmetry.space_group_name_H-M   'P 1'
#
loop_
_entity.id
_entity.type
_entity.pdbx_description
1 polymer ?
#
loop_
_entity_poly.entity_id
_entity_poly.type
_entity_poly.pdbx_seq_one_letter_code
_entity_poly.pdbx_strand_id
1 'polypeptide(L)'
;MNRDLFVAVAIAQIPKILTLMDRNPHSPTYGCCDRNFWHYKIIDFPSGMAQEFVWPLALVYALPLPDNPYYQQSSINAWVEAGIDYAARSAHRDGSCDDYFPFERAGGAAAFSLLACVESYTLLQLDRPDLLQFFQRRADWLAHHQESGRLSNHQALIVLCLELLSRLLKTDRWETAKAQRLEQVLSWQDSEGWFQEYEGCDPGYHTLTVSCLAWVYALMQKPLPHSPTPPLPHSSLKDAIAKAIHLAQHFVHPDGSYGGEYTSRNTYNFFPYGFELVGQWLPEALAINDRFLKGLAAQKEACYADDHIIGHHTWNYLLAWRDFV
;
A
#
# COMPACT_ATOMS: atom_id res chain seq x y z
N MET A 1 -18.15 18.10 -4.19
CA MET A 1 -16.81 17.84 -4.76
C MET A 1 -16.84 16.45 -5.38
N ASN A 2 -16.22 16.23 -6.54
CA ASN A 2 -16.44 14.98 -7.26
C ASN A 2 -15.41 13.91 -6.89
N ARG A 3 -15.74 13.04 -5.91
CA ARG A 3 -14.92 11.87 -5.54
C ARG A 3 -14.57 10.99 -6.76
N ASP A 4 -15.40 10.99 -7.80
CA ASP A 4 -15.18 10.19 -9.01
C ASP A 4 -13.91 10.60 -9.77
N LEU A 5 -13.31 11.76 -9.47
CA LEU A 5 -11.99 12.12 -10.00
C LEU A 5 -10.89 11.15 -9.55
N PHE A 6 -10.95 10.62 -8.31
CA PHE A 6 -10.00 9.60 -7.87
C PHE A 6 -10.10 8.35 -8.74
N VAL A 7 -11.32 7.91 -9.04
CA VAL A 7 -11.58 6.74 -9.89
C VAL A 7 -11.16 6.99 -11.33
N ALA A 8 -11.51 8.15 -11.90
CA ALA A 8 -11.16 8.49 -13.28
C ALA A 8 -9.63 8.42 -13.48
N VAL A 9 -8.86 8.99 -12.54
CA VAL A 9 -7.40 8.97 -12.59
C VAL A 9 -6.84 7.56 -12.39
N ALA A 10 -7.38 6.78 -11.46
CA ALA A 10 -6.93 5.41 -11.21
C ALA A 10 -7.26 4.46 -12.38
N ILE A 11 -8.47 4.51 -12.93
CA ILE A 11 -8.88 3.68 -14.08
C ILE A 11 -8.01 3.98 -15.30
N ALA A 12 -7.64 5.25 -15.51
CA ALA A 12 -6.75 5.63 -16.61
C ALA A 12 -5.36 4.96 -16.54
N GLN A 13 -4.92 4.50 -15.36
CA GLN A 13 -3.65 3.78 -15.19
C GLN A 13 -3.75 2.27 -15.48
N ILE A 14 -4.95 1.68 -15.47
CA ILE A 14 -5.14 0.23 -15.64
C ILE A 14 -4.62 -0.29 -16.98
N PRO A 15 -4.84 0.37 -18.14
CA PRO A 15 -4.22 -0.05 -19.39
C PRO A 15 -2.71 -0.17 -19.29
N LYS A 16 -2.06 0.80 -18.63
CA LYS A 16 -0.61 0.79 -18.42
C LYS A 16 -0.19 -0.37 -17.53
N ILE A 17 -0.85 -0.57 -16.38
CA ILE A 17 -0.60 -1.70 -15.48
C ILE A 17 -0.72 -3.04 -16.23
N LEU A 18 -1.73 -3.20 -17.09
CA LEU A 18 -1.90 -4.41 -17.91
C LEU A 18 -0.77 -4.60 -18.94
N THR A 19 -0.10 -3.53 -19.39
CA THR A 19 1.11 -3.67 -20.22
C THR A 19 2.34 -4.11 -19.43
N LEU A 20 2.34 -3.92 -18.10
CA LEU A 20 3.44 -4.31 -17.24
C LEU A 20 3.39 -5.80 -16.87
N MET A 21 2.23 -6.44 -17.02
CA MET A 21 2.02 -7.84 -16.68
C MET A 21 2.20 -8.80 -17.86
N ASP A 22 2.97 -9.86 -17.64
CA ASP A 22 3.01 -11.03 -18.51
C ASP A 22 1.70 -11.82 -18.38
N ARG A 23 0.86 -11.69 -19.40
CA ARG A 23 -0.48 -12.28 -19.45
C ARG A 23 -0.55 -13.54 -20.32
N ASN A 24 0.59 -14.06 -20.79
CA ASN A 24 0.63 -15.27 -21.61
C ASN A 24 0.77 -16.52 -20.73
N PRO A 25 -0.25 -17.40 -20.64
CA PRO A 25 -0.21 -18.59 -19.77
C PRO A 25 0.85 -19.63 -20.16
N HIS A 26 1.41 -19.54 -21.37
CA HIS A 26 2.51 -20.41 -21.81
C HIS A 26 3.90 -19.83 -21.52
N SER A 27 3.96 -18.61 -20.99
CA SER A 27 5.22 -17.96 -20.64
C SER A 27 5.77 -18.49 -19.31
N PRO A 28 7.09 -18.74 -19.18
CA PRO A 28 7.69 -19.09 -17.89
C PRO A 28 7.51 -17.96 -16.84
N THR A 29 7.32 -16.73 -17.30
CA THR A 29 7.10 -15.55 -16.48
C THR A 29 5.62 -15.16 -16.34
N TYR A 30 4.67 -16.02 -16.69
CA TYR A 30 3.24 -15.75 -16.55
C TYR A 30 2.92 -15.24 -15.13
N GLY A 31 2.28 -14.05 -15.08
CA GLY A 31 1.97 -13.33 -13.85
C GLY A 31 3.01 -12.29 -13.41
N CYS A 32 4.17 -12.20 -14.05
CA CYS A 32 5.19 -11.21 -13.72
C CYS A 32 4.73 -9.80 -14.11
N CYS A 33 4.72 -8.87 -13.16
CA CYS A 33 4.37 -7.46 -13.38
C CYS A 33 5.58 -6.57 -13.66
N ASP A 34 6.80 -7.11 -13.74
CA ASP A 34 8.01 -6.36 -14.07
C ASP A 34 8.37 -6.52 -15.55
N ARG A 35 7.89 -5.58 -16.37
CA ARG A 35 8.14 -5.55 -17.82
C ARG A 35 9.62 -5.49 -18.19
N ASN A 36 10.44 -4.84 -17.37
CA ASN A 36 11.87 -4.73 -17.65
C ASN A 36 12.55 -6.11 -17.57
N PHE A 37 12.05 -6.96 -16.68
CA PHE A 37 12.48 -8.36 -16.57
C PHE A 37 11.86 -9.27 -17.63
N TRP A 38 10.52 -9.42 -17.65
CA TRP A 38 9.90 -10.49 -18.45
C TRP A 38 9.85 -10.19 -19.95
N HIS A 39 9.66 -8.93 -20.34
CA HIS A 39 9.49 -8.54 -21.74
C HIS A 39 10.79 -8.06 -22.35
N TYR A 40 11.36 -6.98 -21.78
CA TYR A 40 12.55 -6.34 -22.35
C TYR A 40 13.84 -7.09 -22.03
N LYS A 41 13.87 -7.86 -20.94
CA LYS A 41 15.04 -8.65 -20.50
C LYS A 41 16.30 -7.78 -20.35
N ILE A 42 16.12 -6.57 -19.81
CA ILE A 42 17.20 -5.60 -19.57
C ILE A 42 17.74 -5.65 -18.13
N ILE A 43 17.12 -6.48 -17.28
CA ILE A 43 17.54 -6.79 -15.91
C ILE A 43 17.48 -8.31 -15.70
N ASP A 44 18.32 -8.82 -14.79
CA ASP A 44 18.51 -10.27 -14.59
C ASP A 44 17.54 -10.89 -13.57
N PHE A 45 16.81 -10.07 -12.80
CA PHE A 45 15.81 -10.49 -11.83
C PHE A 45 14.64 -9.50 -11.80
N PRO A 46 13.42 -9.93 -11.44
CA PRO A 46 12.28 -9.04 -11.32
C PRO A 46 12.29 -8.30 -9.97
N SER A 47 11.80 -7.06 -9.97
CA SER A 47 11.36 -6.41 -8.74
C SER A 47 10.16 -7.15 -8.17
N GLY A 48 10.27 -7.57 -6.92
CA GLY A 48 9.16 -8.15 -6.16
C GLY A 48 8.09 -7.13 -5.83
N MET A 49 8.42 -5.82 -5.80
CA MET A 49 7.46 -4.75 -5.59
C MET A 49 6.44 -4.68 -6.71
N ALA A 50 6.83 -4.99 -7.95
CA ALA A 50 5.94 -4.96 -9.12
C ALA A 50 4.68 -5.82 -8.94
N GLN A 51 4.72 -6.87 -8.12
CA GLN A 51 3.54 -7.69 -7.82
C GLN A 51 2.48 -6.95 -7.01
N GLU A 52 2.74 -5.73 -6.52
CA GLU A 52 1.72 -4.84 -5.99
C GLU A 52 0.59 -4.56 -7.01
N PHE A 53 0.90 -4.60 -8.31
CA PHE A 53 -0.03 -4.25 -9.39
C PHE A 53 -1.24 -5.19 -9.48
N VAL A 54 -1.21 -6.35 -8.82
CA VAL A 54 -2.38 -7.24 -8.72
C VAL A 54 -3.56 -6.57 -8.01
N TRP A 55 -3.31 -5.63 -7.10
CA TRP A 55 -4.37 -5.05 -6.28
C TRP A 55 -5.22 -4.00 -6.98
N PRO A 56 -4.65 -3.02 -7.71
CA PRO A 56 -5.43 -2.20 -8.63
C PRO A 56 -6.32 -3.03 -9.57
N LEU A 57 -5.78 -4.13 -10.13
CA LEU A 57 -6.53 -5.04 -11.00
C LEU A 57 -7.68 -5.74 -10.26
N ALA A 58 -7.44 -6.22 -9.04
CA ALA A 58 -8.48 -6.82 -8.21
C ALA A 58 -9.59 -5.83 -7.86
N LEU A 59 -9.22 -4.58 -7.54
CA LEU A 59 -10.17 -3.52 -7.20
C LEU A 59 -11.07 -3.15 -8.39
N VAL A 60 -10.51 -2.95 -9.58
CA VAL A 60 -11.33 -2.65 -10.77
C VAL A 60 -12.12 -3.85 -11.26
N TYR A 61 -11.71 -5.08 -10.95
CA TYR A 61 -12.55 -6.25 -11.18
C TYR A 61 -13.76 -6.27 -10.23
N ALA A 62 -13.56 -6.01 -8.94
CA ALA A 62 -14.54 -6.27 -7.89
C ALA A 62 -15.51 -5.10 -7.61
N LEU A 63 -15.11 -3.86 -7.88
CA LEU A 63 -15.89 -2.67 -7.51
C LEU A 63 -16.71 -2.13 -8.70
N PRO A 64 -18.00 -1.78 -8.50
CA PRO A 64 -18.85 -1.16 -9.52
C PRO A 64 -18.52 0.33 -9.70
N LEU A 65 -17.29 0.61 -10.11
CA LEU A 65 -16.76 1.96 -10.31
C LEU A 65 -17.38 2.63 -11.55
N PRO A 66 -17.59 3.96 -11.55
CA PRO A 66 -17.98 4.71 -12.75
C PRO A 66 -17.04 4.46 -13.94
N ASP A 67 -17.61 4.29 -15.12
CA ASP A 67 -16.88 4.12 -16.39
C ASP A 67 -15.81 3.00 -16.40
N ASN A 68 -16.00 1.95 -15.59
CA ASN A 68 -15.04 0.86 -15.43
C ASN A 68 -15.29 -0.30 -16.43
N PRO A 69 -14.45 -0.45 -17.48
CA PRO A 69 -14.62 -1.53 -18.44
C PRO A 69 -14.16 -2.90 -17.92
N TYR A 70 -13.48 -2.93 -16.76
CA TYR A 70 -12.85 -4.12 -16.19
C TYR A 70 -13.75 -4.85 -15.18
N TYR A 71 -14.88 -4.26 -14.82
CA TYR A 71 -15.80 -4.79 -13.82
C TYR A 71 -16.25 -6.21 -14.20
N GLN A 72 -16.00 -7.17 -13.30
CA GLN A 72 -16.33 -8.58 -13.45
C GLN A 72 -15.77 -9.27 -14.72
N GLN A 73 -14.75 -8.69 -15.37
CA GLN A 73 -14.08 -9.34 -16.50
C GLN A 73 -13.25 -10.52 -16.01
N SER A 74 -13.61 -11.74 -16.43
CA SER A 74 -12.96 -12.98 -15.98
C SER A 74 -11.45 -13.02 -16.23
N SER A 75 -10.98 -12.38 -17.30
CA SER A 75 -9.55 -12.27 -17.58
C SER A 75 -8.79 -11.50 -16.51
N ILE A 76 -9.39 -10.45 -15.94
CA ILE A 76 -8.75 -9.64 -14.89
C ILE A 76 -8.59 -10.48 -13.63
N ASN A 77 -9.63 -11.20 -13.23
CA ASN A 77 -9.58 -12.13 -12.09
C ASN A 77 -8.47 -13.20 -12.27
N ALA A 78 -8.42 -13.85 -13.43
CA ALA A 78 -7.41 -14.85 -13.74
C ALA A 78 -5.98 -14.28 -13.73
N TRP A 79 -5.80 -13.04 -14.20
CA TRP A 79 -4.50 -12.38 -14.16
C TRP A 79 -4.10 -11.98 -12.75
N VAL A 80 -5.02 -11.51 -11.91
CA VAL A 80 -4.73 -11.24 -10.49
C VAL A 80 -4.20 -12.49 -9.80
N GLU A 81 -4.89 -13.63 -9.95
CA GLU A 81 -4.44 -14.90 -9.37
C GLU A 81 -3.06 -15.31 -9.90
N ALA A 82 -2.82 -15.19 -11.22
CA ALA A 82 -1.53 -15.48 -11.82
C ALA A 82 -0.41 -14.59 -11.26
N GLY A 83 -0.70 -13.31 -10.98
CA GLY A 83 0.25 -12.40 -10.36
C GLY A 83 0.60 -12.80 -8.93
N ILE A 84 -0.39 -13.24 -8.14
CA ILE A 84 -0.12 -13.75 -6.78
C ILE A 84 0.71 -15.04 -6.86
N ASP A 85 0.38 -15.96 -7.77
CA ASP A 85 1.17 -17.17 -8.03
C ASP A 85 2.61 -16.85 -8.45
N TYR A 86 2.82 -15.82 -9.28
CA TYR A 86 4.16 -15.37 -9.66
C TYR A 86 4.93 -14.82 -8.47
N ALA A 87 4.30 -14.01 -7.61
CA ALA A 87 4.93 -13.48 -6.39
C ALA A 87 5.44 -14.62 -5.48
N ALA A 88 4.64 -15.68 -5.34
CA ALA A 88 5.02 -16.86 -4.57
C ALA A 88 6.19 -17.64 -5.20
N ARG A 89 6.22 -17.73 -6.54
CA ARG A 89 7.23 -18.47 -7.30
C ARG A 89 8.56 -17.74 -7.42
N SER A 90 8.55 -16.41 -7.53
CA SER A 90 9.76 -15.60 -7.70
C SER A 90 10.45 -15.23 -6.38
N ALA A 91 9.75 -15.37 -5.25
CA ALA A 91 10.29 -15.07 -3.93
C ALA A 91 11.47 -15.99 -3.55
N HIS A 92 12.34 -15.48 -2.68
CA HIS A 92 13.35 -16.27 -1.98
C HIS A 92 12.68 -17.32 -1.07
N ARG A 93 13.44 -18.32 -0.63
CA ARG A 93 12.93 -19.44 0.21
C ARG A 93 12.30 -19.00 1.53
N ASP A 94 12.76 -17.88 2.08
CA ASP A 94 12.23 -17.26 3.30
C ASP A 94 10.97 -16.40 3.05
N GLY A 95 10.56 -16.24 1.80
CA GLY A 95 9.41 -15.42 1.40
C GLY A 95 9.76 -13.97 1.06
N SER A 96 11.01 -13.54 1.24
CA SER A 96 11.49 -12.22 0.83
C SER A 96 11.60 -12.07 -0.70
N CYS A 97 11.80 -10.86 -1.19
CA CYS A 97 12.05 -10.58 -2.60
C CYS A 97 13.04 -9.42 -2.75
N ASP A 98 13.64 -9.31 -3.92
CA ASP A 98 14.51 -8.20 -4.30
C ASP A 98 13.71 -7.12 -5.03
N ASP A 99 14.28 -5.93 -5.18
CA ASP A 99 13.69 -4.75 -5.82
C ASP A 99 14.70 -4.07 -6.76
N TYR A 100 15.77 -3.49 -6.23
CA TYR A 100 16.81 -2.77 -6.97
C TYR A 100 18.11 -3.55 -7.13
N PHE A 101 18.53 -4.29 -6.10
CA PHE A 101 19.77 -5.05 -6.10
C PHE A 101 19.54 -6.55 -5.88
N PRO A 102 20.33 -7.42 -6.54
CA PRO A 102 20.18 -8.86 -6.38
C PRO A 102 20.51 -9.28 -4.95
N PHE A 103 19.69 -10.17 -4.38
CA PHE A 103 19.80 -10.70 -3.02
C PHE A 103 19.64 -9.68 -1.89
N GLU A 104 19.19 -8.46 -2.18
CA GLU A 104 19.02 -7.41 -1.17
C GLU A 104 17.94 -7.74 -0.14
N ARG A 105 16.92 -8.54 -0.53
CA ARG A 105 15.75 -8.84 0.30
C ARG A 105 15.10 -7.56 0.83
N ALA A 106 14.52 -6.78 -0.09
CA ALA A 106 13.95 -5.47 0.20
C ALA A 106 12.67 -5.58 1.05
N GLY A 107 12.72 -5.00 2.26
CA GLY A 107 11.60 -4.98 3.21
C GLY A 107 10.37 -4.29 2.65
N GLY A 108 10.56 -3.07 2.11
CA GLY A 108 9.49 -2.29 1.47
C GLY A 108 8.78 -3.04 0.33
N ALA A 109 9.55 -3.56 -0.63
CA ALA A 109 9.04 -4.32 -1.77
C ALA A 109 8.23 -5.55 -1.33
N ALA A 110 8.77 -6.30 -0.36
CA ALA A 110 8.09 -7.46 0.19
C ALA A 110 6.76 -7.07 0.87
N ALA A 111 6.74 -5.96 1.61
CA ALA A 111 5.55 -5.47 2.32
C ALA A 111 4.45 -4.96 1.38
N PHE A 112 4.79 -4.13 0.37
CA PHE A 112 3.82 -3.66 -0.64
C PHE A 112 3.19 -4.82 -1.41
N SER A 113 4.03 -5.75 -1.88
CA SER A 113 3.58 -6.94 -2.58
C SER A 113 2.72 -7.84 -1.68
N LEU A 114 3.05 -8.00 -0.39
CA LEU A 114 2.23 -8.75 0.55
C LEU A 114 0.86 -8.10 0.77
N LEU A 115 0.81 -6.78 0.99
CA LEU A 115 -0.44 -6.05 1.17
C LEU A 115 -1.36 -6.29 -0.03
N ALA A 116 -0.84 -6.05 -1.24
CA ALA A 116 -1.57 -6.21 -2.48
C ALA A 116 -2.08 -7.64 -2.67
N CYS A 117 -1.25 -8.66 -2.39
CA CYS A 117 -1.64 -10.05 -2.54
C CYS A 117 -2.71 -10.47 -1.52
N VAL A 118 -2.58 -10.08 -0.25
CA VAL A 118 -3.54 -10.41 0.83
C VAL A 118 -4.89 -9.75 0.57
N GLU A 119 -4.89 -8.48 0.19
CA GLU A 119 -6.12 -7.74 -0.12
C GLU A 119 -6.80 -8.29 -1.38
N SER A 120 -6.03 -8.60 -2.43
CA SER A 120 -6.56 -9.22 -3.64
C SER A 120 -7.12 -10.61 -3.38
N TYR A 121 -6.40 -11.44 -2.62
CA TYR A 121 -6.86 -12.77 -2.19
C TYR A 121 -8.21 -12.67 -1.47
N THR A 122 -8.32 -11.74 -0.51
CA THR A 122 -9.53 -11.53 0.28
C THR A 122 -10.68 -11.01 -0.56
N LEU A 123 -10.43 -9.99 -1.38
CA LEU A 123 -11.42 -9.32 -2.22
C LEU A 123 -12.01 -10.27 -3.27
N LEU A 124 -11.16 -11.12 -3.86
CA LEU A 124 -11.56 -12.11 -4.86
C LEU A 124 -12.05 -13.43 -4.25
N GLN A 125 -12.03 -13.56 -2.91
CA GLN A 125 -12.47 -14.74 -2.17
C GLN A 125 -11.77 -16.02 -2.65
N LEU A 126 -10.46 -15.94 -2.88
CA LEU A 126 -9.68 -17.09 -3.31
C LEU A 126 -9.65 -18.17 -2.21
N ASP A 127 -9.66 -19.44 -2.63
CA ASP A 127 -9.51 -20.60 -1.74
C ASP A 127 -8.25 -21.38 -2.13
N ARG A 128 -7.09 -20.82 -1.76
CA ARG A 128 -5.76 -21.30 -2.16
C ARG A 128 -4.84 -21.43 -0.94
N PRO A 129 -4.87 -22.57 -0.22
CA PRO A 129 -4.06 -22.78 0.98
C PRO A 129 -2.55 -22.65 0.76
N ASP A 130 -2.08 -22.94 -0.44
CA ASP A 130 -0.68 -22.78 -0.84
C ASP A 130 -0.24 -21.30 -0.87
N LEU A 131 -1.13 -20.39 -1.31
CA LEU A 131 -0.89 -18.95 -1.28
C LEU A 131 -0.91 -18.41 0.14
N LEU A 132 -1.81 -18.92 1.00
CA LEU A 132 -1.81 -18.58 2.43
C LEU A 132 -0.48 -18.98 3.11
N GLN A 133 0.08 -20.14 2.77
CA GLN A 133 1.41 -20.55 3.27
C GLN A 133 2.51 -19.61 2.78
N PHE A 134 2.44 -19.13 1.53
CA PHE A 134 3.38 -18.13 1.02
C PHE A 134 3.27 -16.82 1.79
N PHE A 135 2.06 -16.29 1.99
CA PHE A 135 1.82 -15.08 2.76
C PHE A 135 2.37 -15.21 4.18
N GLN A 136 2.14 -16.36 4.83
CA GLN A 136 2.66 -16.62 6.17
C GLN A 136 4.19 -16.61 6.20
N ARG A 137 4.88 -17.25 5.24
CA ARG A 137 6.36 -17.21 5.16
C ARG A 137 6.89 -15.79 5.01
N ARG A 138 6.29 -15.02 4.09
CA ARG A 138 6.68 -13.62 3.87
C ARG A 138 6.42 -12.75 5.10
N ALA A 139 5.29 -12.92 5.76
CA ALA A 139 4.97 -12.23 7.01
C ALA A 139 5.92 -12.63 8.14
N ASP A 140 6.30 -13.90 8.24
CA ASP A 140 7.32 -14.35 9.20
C ASP A 140 8.67 -13.67 8.95
N TRP A 141 9.09 -13.56 7.69
CA TRP A 141 10.31 -12.84 7.36
C TRP A 141 10.20 -11.35 7.69
N LEU A 142 9.11 -10.68 7.26
CA LEU A 142 8.86 -9.26 7.53
C LEU A 142 8.76 -8.96 9.03
N ALA A 143 8.20 -9.87 9.84
CA ALA A 143 8.09 -9.69 11.29
C ALA A 143 9.46 -9.56 11.95
N HIS A 144 10.47 -10.30 11.46
CA HIS A 144 11.80 -10.38 12.08
C HIS A 144 12.90 -9.58 11.34
N HIS A 145 12.66 -9.16 10.10
CA HIS A 145 13.62 -8.39 9.31
C HIS A 145 13.58 -6.89 9.64
N GLN A 146 14.74 -6.28 9.86
CA GLN A 146 14.86 -4.84 10.06
C GLN A 146 15.76 -4.24 8.99
N GLU A 147 15.28 -3.15 8.38
CA GLU A 147 16.07 -2.35 7.45
C GLU A 147 17.04 -1.45 8.22
N SER A 148 18.17 -1.10 7.61
CA SER A 148 19.17 -0.22 8.22
C SER A 148 18.73 1.24 8.28
N GLY A 149 17.88 1.66 7.33
CA GLY A 149 17.30 3.01 7.28
C GLY A 149 16.10 3.19 8.21
N ARG A 150 15.86 4.42 8.64
CA ARG A 150 14.65 4.79 9.40
C ARG A 150 13.54 5.18 8.43
N LEU A 151 12.65 4.24 8.15
CA LEU A 151 11.55 4.38 7.20
C LEU A 151 10.24 4.08 7.91
N SER A 152 9.58 5.11 8.43
CA SER A 152 8.33 4.96 9.17
C SER A 152 7.22 4.37 8.31
N ASN A 153 7.16 4.75 7.04
CA ASN A 153 6.23 4.21 6.06
C ASN A 153 6.33 2.68 5.92
N HIS A 154 7.55 2.13 5.84
CA HIS A 154 7.79 0.69 5.74
C HIS A 154 7.36 -0.03 7.01
N GLN A 155 7.72 0.51 8.18
CA GLN A 155 7.35 -0.09 9.45
C GLN A 155 5.82 -0.10 9.65
N ALA A 156 5.13 1.01 9.32
CA ALA A 156 3.68 1.09 9.37
C ALA A 156 3.00 0.14 8.38
N LEU A 157 3.53 0.04 7.15
CA LEU A 157 3.06 -0.90 6.13
C LEU A 157 3.22 -2.36 6.57
N ILE A 158 4.35 -2.72 7.18
CA ILE A 158 4.57 -4.06 7.73
C ILE A 158 3.57 -4.37 8.83
N VAL A 159 3.35 -3.44 9.78
CA VAL A 159 2.34 -3.64 10.84
C VAL A 159 0.95 -3.88 10.24
N LEU A 160 0.57 -3.13 9.20
CA LEU A 160 -0.69 -3.32 8.49
C LEU A 160 -0.78 -4.71 7.84
N CYS A 161 0.26 -5.16 7.13
CA CYS A 161 0.30 -6.49 6.52
C CYS A 161 0.14 -7.61 7.55
N LEU A 162 0.87 -7.51 8.67
CA LEU A 162 0.81 -8.49 9.75
C LEU A 162 -0.58 -8.52 10.39
N GLU A 163 -1.21 -7.35 10.58
CA GLU A 163 -2.56 -7.24 11.15
C GLU A 163 -3.62 -7.86 10.23
N LEU A 164 -3.60 -7.54 8.94
CA LEU A 164 -4.52 -8.09 7.95
C LEU A 164 -4.38 -9.60 7.84
N LEU A 165 -3.14 -10.11 7.77
CA LEU A 165 -2.90 -11.54 7.66
C LEU A 165 -3.24 -12.28 8.95
N SER A 166 -2.97 -11.70 10.13
CA SER A 166 -3.43 -12.23 11.43
C SER A 166 -4.95 -12.45 11.43
N ARG A 167 -5.71 -11.50 10.89
CA ARG A 167 -7.18 -11.61 10.79
C ARG A 167 -7.60 -12.66 9.78
N LEU A 168 -6.98 -12.70 8.60
CA LEU A 168 -7.27 -13.66 7.55
C LEU A 168 -7.02 -15.11 8.03
N LEU A 169 -5.91 -15.34 8.71
CA LEU A 169 -5.52 -16.66 9.24
C LEU A 169 -6.09 -16.95 10.63
N LYS A 170 -6.70 -15.96 11.29
CA LYS A 170 -7.21 -16.01 12.67
C LYS A 170 -6.11 -16.47 13.67
N THR A 171 -4.98 -15.77 13.66
CA THR A 171 -3.79 -16.10 14.45
C THR A 171 -3.18 -14.88 15.15
N ASP A 172 -2.59 -15.11 16.33
CA ASP A 172 -1.83 -14.15 17.15
C ASP A 172 -0.31 -14.23 16.93
N ARG A 173 0.13 -15.02 15.93
CA ARG A 173 1.55 -15.31 15.65
C ARG A 173 2.47 -14.09 15.63
N TRP A 174 1.97 -12.94 15.18
CA TRP A 174 2.76 -11.71 14.98
C TRP A 174 2.45 -10.60 15.98
N GLU A 175 1.66 -10.83 17.04
CA GLU A 175 1.27 -9.77 17.98
C GLU A 175 2.47 -9.03 18.58
N THR A 176 3.48 -9.76 19.06
CA THR A 176 4.70 -9.16 19.62
C THR A 176 5.44 -8.31 18.57
N ALA A 177 5.57 -8.81 17.34
CA ALA A 177 6.26 -8.09 16.27
C ALA A 177 5.50 -6.81 15.85
N LYS A 178 4.16 -6.88 15.75
CA LYS A 178 3.31 -5.71 15.49
C LYS A 178 3.46 -4.66 16.58
N ALA A 179 3.44 -5.09 17.85
CA ALA A 179 3.61 -4.19 18.99
C ALA A 179 4.95 -3.46 18.97
N GLN A 180 6.05 -4.21 18.80
CA GLN A 180 7.41 -3.64 18.75
C GLN A 180 7.60 -2.67 17.59
N ARG A 181 7.10 -3.01 16.39
CA ARG A 181 7.20 -2.14 15.22
C ARG A 181 6.34 -0.89 15.36
N LEU A 182 5.13 -1.01 15.92
CA LEU A 182 4.31 0.17 16.15
C LEU A 182 4.95 1.10 17.17
N GLU A 183 5.49 0.56 18.27
CA GLU A 183 6.27 1.35 19.25
C GLU A 183 7.45 2.06 18.57
N GLN A 184 8.17 1.38 17.68
CA GLN A 184 9.25 1.95 16.90
C GLN A 184 8.77 3.10 16.00
N VAL A 185 7.68 2.93 15.25
CA VAL A 185 7.09 4.02 14.42
C VAL A 185 6.71 5.21 15.29
N LEU A 186 6.04 4.99 16.42
CA LEU A 186 5.64 6.06 17.33
C LEU A 186 6.85 6.77 17.95
N SER A 187 7.93 6.04 18.22
CA SER A 187 9.20 6.62 18.71
C SER A 187 9.91 7.48 17.66
N TRP A 188 9.58 7.32 16.39
CA TRP A 188 10.11 8.09 15.26
C TRP A 188 9.23 9.25 14.84
N GLN A 189 8.14 9.52 15.58
CA GLN A 189 7.39 10.74 15.37
C GLN A 189 8.11 11.93 16.01
N ASP A 190 8.34 12.98 15.23
CA ASP A 190 8.86 14.23 15.73
C ASP A 190 7.80 14.99 16.55
N SER A 191 8.26 15.88 17.42
CA SER A 191 7.42 16.85 18.12
C SER A 191 6.51 17.70 17.21
N GLU A 192 6.95 17.98 15.98
CA GLU A 192 6.17 18.69 14.95
C GLU A 192 5.08 17.82 14.31
N GLY A 193 5.11 16.50 14.52
CA GLY A 193 4.08 15.56 14.09
C GLY A 193 4.42 14.74 12.85
N TRP A 194 5.53 15.00 12.15
CA TRP A 194 6.00 14.15 11.05
C TRP A 194 6.63 12.85 11.56
N PHE A 195 6.63 11.83 10.71
CA PHE A 195 7.34 10.58 10.94
C PHE A 195 8.65 10.55 10.15
N GLN A 196 9.71 9.99 10.76
CA GLN A 196 11.03 9.90 10.14
C GLN A 196 11.03 9.10 8.83
N GLU A 197 11.58 9.71 7.78
CA GLU A 197 11.85 9.12 6.47
C GLU A 197 13.31 9.41 6.06
N TYR A 198 14.20 8.43 6.28
CA TYR A 198 15.65 8.56 6.27
C TYR A 198 16.17 9.66 7.20
N GLU A 199 16.52 10.82 6.65
CA GLU A 199 17.21 11.92 7.32
C GLU A 199 16.23 13.00 7.84
N GLY A 200 14.92 12.91 7.55
CA GLY A 200 13.94 13.86 8.07
C GLY A 200 12.51 13.60 7.63
N CYS A 201 11.67 14.64 7.66
CA CYS A 201 10.32 14.61 7.14
C CYS A 201 10.30 14.43 5.62
N ASP A 202 9.38 13.61 5.09
CA ASP A 202 8.99 13.58 3.68
C ASP A 202 7.46 13.64 3.58
N PRO A 203 6.84 14.75 3.09
CA PRO A 203 5.39 14.92 3.08
C PRO A 203 4.66 13.82 2.31
N GLY A 204 5.29 13.30 1.24
CA GLY A 204 4.68 12.29 0.41
C GLY A 204 4.57 10.94 1.12
N TYR A 205 5.68 10.36 1.56
CA TYR A 205 5.64 9.12 2.34
C TYR A 205 5.00 9.29 3.73
N HIS A 206 4.97 10.50 4.27
CA HIS A 206 4.16 10.81 5.44
C HIS A 206 2.68 10.48 5.21
N THR A 207 2.13 10.74 4.01
CA THR A 207 0.74 10.35 3.70
C THR A 207 0.55 8.82 3.63
N LEU A 208 1.57 8.06 3.21
CA LEU A 208 1.54 6.59 3.27
C LEU A 208 1.52 6.11 4.73
N THR A 209 2.39 6.66 5.56
CA THR A 209 2.45 6.36 7.00
C THR A 209 1.10 6.63 7.65
N VAL A 210 0.49 7.79 7.39
CA VAL A 210 -0.87 8.12 7.83
C VAL A 210 -1.88 7.09 7.34
N SER A 211 -1.85 6.72 6.05
CA SER A 211 -2.77 5.73 5.47
C SER A 211 -2.67 4.37 6.15
N CYS A 212 -1.45 3.88 6.38
CA CYS A 212 -1.23 2.59 7.04
C CYS A 212 -1.67 2.63 8.51
N LEU A 213 -1.27 3.65 9.27
CA LEU A 213 -1.60 3.77 10.69
C LEU A 213 -3.11 3.99 10.92
N ALA A 214 -3.77 4.79 10.08
CA ALA A 214 -5.21 4.99 10.13
C ALA A 214 -5.97 3.68 9.90
N TRP A 215 -5.50 2.87 8.94
CA TRP A 215 -6.10 1.58 8.66
C TRP A 215 -5.86 0.57 9.78
N VAL A 216 -4.64 0.49 10.32
CA VAL A 216 -4.33 -0.30 11.52
C VAL A 216 -5.23 0.11 12.69
N TYR A 217 -5.37 1.41 12.94
CA TYR A 217 -6.25 1.93 13.99
C TYR A 217 -7.71 1.48 13.78
N ALA A 218 -8.25 1.61 12.56
CA ALA A 218 -9.61 1.19 12.23
C ALA A 218 -9.82 -0.32 12.38
N LEU A 219 -8.81 -1.13 12.04
CA LEU A 219 -8.83 -2.58 12.25
C LEU A 219 -8.85 -2.92 13.74
N MET A 220 -7.98 -2.28 14.54
CA MET A 220 -7.87 -2.52 15.98
C MET A 220 -9.16 -2.20 16.76
N GLN A 221 -10.03 -1.33 16.24
CA GLN A 221 -11.36 -1.11 16.85
C GLN A 221 -12.30 -2.32 16.76
N LYS A 222 -11.96 -3.29 15.91
CA LYS A 222 -12.70 -4.55 15.75
C LYS A 222 -11.89 -5.65 16.45
N PRO A 223 -12.44 -6.35 17.46
CA PRO A 223 -11.71 -7.38 18.18
C PRO A 223 -11.21 -8.48 17.23
N LEU A 224 -9.97 -8.93 17.41
CA LEU A 224 -9.48 -10.13 16.74
C LEU A 224 -10.22 -11.34 17.34
N PRO A 225 -10.79 -12.23 16.52
CA PRO A 225 -11.33 -13.49 17.03
C PRO A 225 -10.20 -14.26 17.73
N HIS A 226 -10.33 -14.51 19.04
CA HIS A 226 -9.44 -15.36 19.85
C HIS A 226 -8.03 -14.84 20.19
N SER A 227 -7.74 -13.54 20.08
CA SER A 227 -6.46 -13.02 20.60
C SER A 227 -6.54 -12.76 22.12
N PRO A 228 -5.67 -13.38 22.95
CA PRO A 228 -5.57 -13.10 24.37
C PRO A 228 -4.77 -11.83 24.68
N THR A 229 -4.12 -11.25 23.67
CA THR A 229 -3.21 -10.10 23.81
C THR A 229 -4.04 -8.81 23.81
N PRO A 230 -3.93 -7.96 24.85
CA PRO A 230 -4.60 -6.67 24.84
C PRO A 230 -4.06 -5.82 23.68
N PRO A 231 -4.93 -5.13 22.93
CA PRO A 231 -4.48 -4.23 21.89
C PRO A 231 -3.58 -3.14 22.49
N LEU A 232 -2.64 -2.63 21.68
CA LEU A 232 -1.80 -1.49 22.03
C LEU A 232 -2.69 -0.31 22.50
N PRO A 233 -2.21 0.56 23.39
CA PRO A 233 -3.02 1.67 23.90
C PRO A 233 -3.58 2.52 22.76
N HIS A 234 -4.88 2.42 22.51
CA HIS A 234 -5.54 3.07 21.36
C HIS A 234 -5.38 4.60 21.36
N SER A 235 -5.16 5.21 22.53
CA SER A 235 -5.01 6.65 22.67
C SER A 235 -3.71 7.17 22.05
N SER A 236 -2.58 6.50 22.26
CA SER A 236 -1.28 6.98 21.74
C SER A 236 -1.24 6.94 20.21
N LEU A 237 -1.77 5.88 19.60
CA LEU A 237 -1.86 5.78 18.15
C LEU A 237 -2.79 6.85 17.55
N LYS A 238 -3.98 7.05 18.15
CA LYS A 238 -4.92 8.07 17.69
C LYS A 238 -4.32 9.47 17.74
N ASP A 239 -3.66 9.81 18.86
CA ASP A 239 -3.03 11.11 19.07
C ASP A 239 -1.86 11.33 18.09
N ALA A 240 -1.06 10.29 17.84
CA ALA A 240 0.02 10.33 16.85
C ALA A 240 -0.52 10.57 15.44
N ILE A 241 -1.60 9.88 15.04
CA ILE A 241 -2.27 10.10 13.75
C ILE A 241 -2.80 11.54 13.66
N ALA A 242 -3.43 12.06 14.71
CA ALA A 242 -3.95 13.43 14.71
C ALA A 242 -2.84 14.47 14.49
N LYS A 243 -1.69 14.34 15.18
CA LYS A 243 -0.51 15.21 14.94
C LYS A 243 -0.02 15.13 13.50
N ALA A 244 0.03 13.91 12.94
CA ALA A 244 0.43 13.69 11.56
C ALA A 244 -0.53 14.35 10.55
N ILE A 245 -1.84 14.35 10.82
CA ILE A 245 -2.84 15.08 10.03
C ILE A 245 -2.59 16.59 10.10
N HIS A 246 -2.43 17.14 11.30
CA HIS A 246 -2.20 18.58 11.47
C HIS A 246 -0.98 19.05 10.68
N LEU A 247 0.10 18.28 10.71
CA LEU A 247 1.26 18.56 9.88
C LEU A 247 0.93 18.49 8.38
N ALA A 248 0.28 17.41 7.91
CA ALA A 248 -0.02 17.20 6.50
C ALA A 248 -0.83 18.35 5.87
N GLN A 249 -1.66 19.05 6.66
CA GLN A 249 -2.41 20.24 6.21
C GLN A 249 -1.53 21.39 5.72
N HIS A 250 -0.27 21.47 6.16
CA HIS A 250 0.67 22.49 5.72
C HIS A 250 1.29 22.21 4.35
N PHE A 251 1.19 20.98 3.84
CA PHE A 251 1.81 20.56 2.59
C PHE A 251 0.85 20.48 1.40
N VAL A 252 -0.44 20.80 1.59
CA VAL A 252 -1.36 21.03 0.48
C VAL A 252 -1.34 22.51 0.08
N HIS A 253 -0.81 22.78 -1.11
CA HIS A 253 -0.62 24.14 -1.61
C HIS A 253 -1.95 24.80 -2.04
N PRO A 254 -1.99 26.14 -2.18
CA PRO A 254 -3.21 26.85 -2.59
C PRO A 254 -3.81 26.41 -3.93
N ASP A 255 -2.99 25.88 -4.84
CA ASP A 255 -3.43 25.36 -6.14
C ASP A 255 -3.88 23.88 -6.10
N GLY A 256 -3.83 23.24 -4.93
CA GLY A 256 -4.21 21.85 -4.72
C GLY A 256 -3.11 20.83 -4.98
N SER A 257 -1.90 21.24 -5.40
CA SER A 257 -0.73 20.35 -5.40
C SER A 257 -0.31 19.99 -3.97
N TYR A 258 0.39 18.87 -3.79
CA TYR A 258 0.80 18.37 -2.47
C TYR A 258 2.28 18.01 -2.43
N GLY A 259 2.98 18.41 -1.37
CA GLY A 259 4.39 18.06 -1.14
C GLY A 259 5.34 18.65 -2.20
N GLY A 260 6.47 17.98 -2.46
CA GLY A 260 7.43 18.39 -3.49
C GLY A 260 8.91 18.18 -3.12
N GLU A 261 9.81 18.68 -3.97
CA GLU A 261 11.27 18.50 -3.87
C GLU A 261 11.94 19.46 -2.86
N TYR A 262 11.44 19.51 -1.63
CA TYR A 262 11.99 20.39 -0.59
C TYR A 262 12.18 19.69 0.77
N THR A 263 12.16 18.36 0.78
CA THR A 263 12.16 17.53 2.00
C THR A 263 13.06 16.29 1.84
N SER A 264 13.20 15.47 2.88
CA SER A 264 14.30 14.49 3.00
C SER A 264 14.44 13.51 1.82
N ARG A 265 13.33 13.14 1.18
CA ARG A 265 13.31 12.21 0.03
C ARG A 265 12.83 12.84 -1.27
N ASN A 266 12.48 14.13 -1.26
CA ASN A 266 12.00 14.86 -2.43
C ASN A 266 10.86 14.16 -3.19
N THR A 267 9.91 13.52 -2.48
CA THR A 267 8.84 12.78 -3.16
C THR A 267 7.58 13.61 -3.39
N TYR A 268 6.87 13.25 -4.46
CA TYR A 268 5.55 13.79 -4.78
C TYR A 268 4.41 12.83 -4.44
N ASN A 269 4.68 11.79 -3.64
CA ASN A 269 3.69 10.77 -3.34
C ASN A 269 2.46 11.39 -2.65
N PHE A 270 1.27 10.90 -2.96
CA PHE A 270 0.06 11.25 -2.22
C PHE A 270 -0.87 10.04 -2.09
N PHE A 271 -1.22 9.72 -0.85
CA PHE A 271 -2.06 8.59 -0.47
C PHE A 271 -3.34 9.10 0.23
N PRO A 272 -4.43 9.41 -0.51
CA PRO A 272 -5.64 10.03 0.03
C PRO A 272 -6.43 9.16 1.04
N TYR A 273 -6.31 7.84 0.97
CA TYR A 273 -7.20 6.92 1.70
C TYR A 273 -7.13 7.09 3.23
N GLY A 274 -5.94 7.35 3.77
CA GLY A 274 -5.77 7.61 5.21
C GLY A 274 -6.61 8.76 5.73
N PHE A 275 -6.75 9.83 4.93
CA PHE A 275 -7.51 11.01 5.31
C PHE A 275 -9.01 10.75 5.37
N GLU A 276 -9.55 9.88 4.49
CA GLU A 276 -10.95 9.45 4.54
C GLU A 276 -11.24 8.64 5.82
N LEU A 277 -10.36 7.71 6.18
CA LEU A 277 -10.49 6.91 7.41
C LEU A 277 -10.43 7.78 8.66
N VAL A 278 -9.50 8.75 8.70
CA VAL A 278 -9.34 9.66 9.84
C VAL A 278 -10.46 10.68 9.92
N GLY A 279 -10.99 11.13 8.78
CA GLY A 279 -12.09 12.09 8.68
C GLY A 279 -13.35 11.69 9.45
N GLN A 280 -13.57 10.38 9.66
CA GLN A 280 -14.69 9.85 10.44
C GLN A 280 -14.66 10.28 11.91
N TRP A 281 -13.49 10.61 12.46
CA TRP A 281 -13.33 11.03 13.86
C TRP A 281 -12.50 12.31 14.05
N LEU A 282 -11.86 12.81 13.00
CA LEU A 282 -11.17 14.09 12.94
C LEU A 282 -11.51 14.78 11.60
N PRO A 283 -12.67 15.45 11.51
CA PRO A 283 -13.20 15.97 10.24
C PRO A 283 -12.25 16.90 9.48
N GLU A 284 -11.34 17.61 10.16
CA GLU A 284 -10.35 18.46 9.48
C GLU A 284 -9.37 17.69 8.58
N ALA A 285 -9.25 16.36 8.72
CA ALA A 285 -8.46 15.54 7.80
C ALA A 285 -9.01 15.59 6.37
N LEU A 286 -10.34 15.66 6.21
CA LEU A 286 -11.01 15.68 4.90
C LEU A 286 -10.66 16.94 4.10
N ALA A 287 -10.33 18.04 4.78
CA ALA A 287 -9.93 19.28 4.11
C ALA A 287 -8.67 19.13 3.24
N ILE A 288 -7.82 18.12 3.52
CA ILE A 288 -6.63 17.82 2.70
C ILE A 288 -7.06 17.23 1.36
N ASN A 289 -7.88 16.17 1.39
CA ASN A 289 -8.44 15.56 0.18
C ASN A 289 -9.30 16.56 -0.59
N ASP A 290 -10.03 17.43 0.11
CA ASP A 290 -10.84 18.47 -0.52
C ASP A 290 -10.04 19.44 -1.38
N ARG A 291 -8.87 19.84 -0.89
CA ARG A 291 -7.96 20.73 -1.62
C ARG A 291 -7.22 19.97 -2.71
N PHE A 292 -6.78 18.75 -2.43
CA PHE A 292 -6.12 17.90 -3.41
C PHE A 292 -7.01 17.64 -4.63
N LEU A 293 -8.30 17.35 -4.44
CA LEU A 293 -9.25 17.12 -5.52
C LEU A 293 -9.48 18.36 -6.40
N LYS A 294 -9.31 19.58 -5.86
CA LYS A 294 -9.28 20.80 -6.68
C LYS A 294 -8.05 20.85 -7.58
N GLY A 295 -6.89 20.44 -7.05
CA GLY A 295 -5.66 20.29 -7.82
C GLY A 295 -5.80 19.24 -8.92
N LEU A 296 -6.37 18.08 -8.60
CA LEU A 296 -6.64 16.99 -9.53
C LEU A 296 -7.56 17.45 -10.68
N ALA A 297 -8.64 18.18 -10.35
CA ALA A 297 -9.53 18.77 -11.35
C ALA A 297 -8.83 19.81 -12.26
N ALA A 298 -7.79 20.45 -11.75
CA ALA A 298 -6.96 21.43 -12.45
C ALA A 298 -5.68 20.84 -13.07
N GLN A 299 -5.52 19.51 -13.06
CA GLN A 299 -4.34 18.79 -13.57
C GLN A 299 -3.03 19.27 -12.92
N LYS A 300 -3.05 19.43 -11.59
CA LYS A 300 -1.92 19.89 -10.75
C LYS A 300 -1.31 18.77 -9.90
N GLU A 301 -1.85 17.56 -10.00
CA GLU A 301 -1.23 16.38 -9.43
C GLU A 301 0.15 16.12 -10.04
N ALA A 302 1.00 15.44 -9.28
CA ALA A 302 2.27 14.98 -9.80
C ALA A 302 2.07 13.83 -10.80
N CYS A 303 3.02 13.70 -11.73
CA CYS A 303 3.01 12.61 -12.69
C CYS A 303 3.58 11.34 -12.05
N TYR A 304 2.74 10.32 -11.86
CA TYR A 304 3.13 8.98 -11.40
C TYR A 304 3.23 7.96 -12.54
N ALA A 305 3.43 8.44 -13.77
CA ALA A 305 3.41 7.60 -14.97
C ALA A 305 4.74 6.86 -15.18
N ASP A 306 5.32 6.29 -14.13
CA ASP A 306 6.43 5.33 -14.19
C ASP A 306 5.92 3.88 -14.19
N ASP A 307 6.84 2.93 -14.33
CA ASP A 307 6.53 1.49 -14.40
C ASP A 307 6.73 0.78 -13.05
N HIS A 308 6.98 1.52 -11.97
CA HIS A 308 7.49 0.98 -10.72
C HIS A 308 6.61 1.28 -9.50
N ILE A 309 6.18 2.54 -9.32
CA ILE A 309 5.35 3.00 -8.18
C ILE A 309 3.92 3.39 -8.59
N ILE A 310 3.57 3.31 -9.87
CA ILE A 310 2.20 3.56 -10.36
C ILE A 310 1.11 2.78 -9.59
N GLY A 311 1.45 1.58 -9.10
CA GLY A 311 0.59 0.76 -8.25
C GLY A 311 0.16 1.49 -6.98
N HIS A 312 1.11 2.08 -6.25
CA HIS A 312 0.94 2.78 -4.97
C HIS A 312 -0.27 3.74 -4.99
N HIS A 313 -0.31 4.60 -6.01
CA HIS A 313 -1.34 5.62 -6.11
C HIS A 313 -2.66 5.06 -6.65
N THR A 314 -2.59 4.12 -7.59
CA THR A 314 -3.78 3.57 -8.25
C THR A 314 -4.68 2.86 -7.25
N TRP A 315 -4.16 1.94 -6.42
CA TRP A 315 -5.01 1.28 -5.43
C TRP A 315 -5.48 2.27 -4.35
N ASN A 316 -4.63 3.21 -3.94
CA ASN A 316 -4.99 4.12 -2.85
C ASN A 316 -6.11 5.09 -3.25
N TYR A 317 -6.13 5.55 -4.50
CA TYR A 317 -7.20 6.39 -5.03
C TYR A 317 -8.52 5.61 -5.13
N LEU A 318 -8.47 4.35 -5.54
CA LEU A 318 -9.64 3.46 -5.57
C LEU A 318 -10.21 3.23 -4.17
N LEU A 319 -9.36 3.07 -3.15
CA LEU A 319 -9.80 2.94 -1.76
C LEU A 319 -10.39 4.24 -1.21
N ALA A 320 -9.76 5.39 -1.50
CA ALA A 320 -10.28 6.70 -1.11
C ALA A 320 -11.66 6.97 -1.71
N TRP A 321 -11.92 6.55 -2.95
CA TRP A 321 -13.26 6.62 -3.52
C TRP A 321 -14.25 5.66 -2.85
N ARG A 322 -13.82 4.42 -2.57
CA ARG A 322 -14.68 3.38 -1.97
C ARG A 322 -15.20 3.81 -0.60
N ASP A 323 -14.33 4.37 0.22
CA ASP A 323 -14.61 4.71 1.61
C ASP A 323 -14.73 6.24 1.83
N PHE A 324 -15.03 6.97 0.76
CA PHE A 324 -15.17 8.44 0.76
C PHE A 324 -16.24 8.90 1.76
N VAL A 325 -15.90 9.88 2.61
CA VAL A 325 -16.77 10.38 3.70
C VAL A 325 -17.48 11.68 3.34
#